data_AF-A0A453NIZ3-F1
#
_entry.id   AF-A0A453NIZ3-F1
#
_cell.length_a   1.000
_cell.length_b   1.000
_cell.length_c   1.000
_cell.angle_alpha   90.00
_cell.angle_beta   90.00
_cell.angle_gamma   90.00
#
_symmetry.space_group_name_H-M   'P 1'
#
loop_
_entity.id
_entity.type
_entity.pdbx_description
1 polymer ?
#
loop_
_entity_poly.entity_id
_entity_poly.type
_entity_poly.pdbx_seq_one_letter_code
_entity_poly.pdbx_strand_id
1 'polypeptide(L)'
;EKPVHSSPLFVGREIRSEKVVWGRVSMVDAEKRLLGNALLDIDNQFFVLLSDSCIPLHTFDYIYNYLMGTNVSFIDSFLDPGPHGSGRYSIEMFPEIEHRDFRKGAQWFAITRRHAILIMSDNLYYRKFKLYCKPTVGRNCIADEHYLPTLFKVSNKSFEPISSFLFSICFFYLLPH
;
A
#
# COMPACT_ATOMS: atom_id res chain seq x y z
N GLU A 1 18.27 -5.29 -17.04
CA GLU A 1 17.78 -6.69 -17.09
C GLU A 1 16.37 -6.67 -17.65
N LYS A 2 15.99 -7.68 -18.44
CA LYS A 2 14.60 -7.86 -18.92
C LYS A 2 13.77 -8.48 -17.80
N PRO A 3 12.48 -8.12 -17.64
CA PRO A 3 11.63 -8.72 -16.61
C PRO A 3 11.44 -10.21 -16.86
N VAL A 4 11.34 -10.97 -15.76
CA VAL A 4 11.15 -12.43 -15.76
C VAL A 4 9.81 -12.83 -16.39
N HIS A 5 8.82 -11.94 -16.32
CA HIS A 5 7.51 -12.11 -16.95
C HIS A 5 7.24 -10.93 -17.89
N SER A 6 6.98 -11.23 -19.16
CA SER A 6 6.58 -10.24 -20.18
C SER A 6 5.14 -10.49 -20.59
N SER A 7 4.29 -9.47 -20.51
CA SER A 7 2.91 -9.52 -20.98
C SER A 7 2.72 -8.59 -22.18
N PRO A 8 2.07 -9.04 -23.28
CA PRO A 8 1.74 -8.17 -24.40
C PRO A 8 0.91 -6.94 -24.00
N LEU A 9 0.14 -7.03 -22.90
CA LEU A 9 -0.71 -5.95 -22.41
C LEU A 9 0.07 -4.80 -21.76
N PHE A 10 1.31 -5.05 -21.32
CA PHE A 10 2.12 -4.09 -20.57
C PHE A 10 3.41 -3.70 -21.31
N VAL A 11 3.50 -3.95 -22.62
CA VAL A 11 4.67 -3.59 -23.43
C VAL A 11 4.97 -2.10 -23.28
N GLY A 12 6.19 -1.78 -22.84
CA GLY A 12 6.63 -0.40 -22.61
C GLY A 12 6.05 0.29 -21.36
N ARG A 13 5.25 -0.41 -20.55
CA ARG A 13 4.72 0.06 -19.26
C ARG A 13 5.42 -0.55 -18.05
N GLU A 14 6.39 -1.43 -18.29
CA GLU A 14 7.21 -2.05 -17.26
C GLU A 14 8.16 -1.03 -16.65
N ILE A 15 8.21 -1.00 -15.31
CA ILE A 15 9.20 -0.21 -14.58
C ILE A 15 10.33 -1.11 -14.08
N ARG A 16 11.54 -0.54 -13.96
CA ARG A 16 12.67 -1.27 -13.41
C ARG A 16 12.36 -1.71 -11.97
N SER A 17 12.39 -3.01 -11.74
CA SER A 17 12.18 -3.60 -10.42
C SER A 17 13.50 -3.74 -9.65
N GLU A 18 13.41 -3.68 -8.33
CA GLU A 18 14.46 -4.10 -7.39
C GLU A 18 13.95 -5.32 -6.61
N LYS A 19 14.83 -6.03 -5.90
CA LYS A 19 14.41 -7.20 -5.13
C LYS A 19 13.38 -6.78 -4.06
N VAL A 20 12.18 -7.35 -4.18
CA VAL A 20 11.08 -7.13 -3.25
C VAL A 20 11.01 -8.30 -2.27
N VAL A 21 10.75 -7.99 -1.00
CA VAL A 21 10.55 -8.98 0.07
C VAL A 21 9.31 -8.58 0.86
N TRP A 22 8.38 -9.53 1.01
CA TRP A 22 7.16 -9.35 1.81
C TRP A 22 7.48 -8.89 3.24
N GLY A 23 6.66 -8.00 3.79
CA GLY A 23 6.86 -7.46 5.14
C GLY A 23 7.97 -6.41 5.26
N ARG A 24 8.86 -6.29 4.27
CA ARG A 24 9.98 -5.35 4.32
C ARG A 24 9.64 -4.05 3.60
N VAL A 25 10.34 -2.99 3.95
CA VAL A 25 10.18 -1.67 3.30
C VAL A 25 10.45 -1.72 1.79
N SER A 26 11.18 -2.73 1.30
CA SER A 26 11.37 -2.96 -0.15
C SER A 26 10.05 -3.17 -0.91
N MET A 27 9.01 -3.70 -0.26
CA MET A 27 7.66 -3.80 -0.83
C MET A 27 7.05 -2.42 -1.00
N VAL A 28 7.08 -1.60 0.06
CA VAL A 28 6.64 -0.20 0.03
C VAL A 28 7.42 0.60 -1.01
N ASP A 29 8.72 0.34 -1.20
CA ASP A 29 9.54 0.99 -2.22
C ASP A 29 9.07 0.64 -3.64
N ALA A 30 8.70 -0.62 -3.87
CA ALA A 30 8.12 -1.05 -5.15
C ALA A 30 6.77 -0.35 -5.41
N GLU A 31 5.89 -0.30 -4.41
CA GLU A 31 4.61 0.39 -4.50
C GLU A 31 4.76 1.89 -4.77
N LYS A 32 5.65 2.58 -4.05
CA LYS A 32 5.93 4.01 -4.28
C LYS A 32 6.52 4.26 -5.66
N ARG A 33 7.33 3.35 -6.22
CA ARG A 33 7.82 3.44 -7.60
C ARG A 33 6.70 3.28 -8.64
N LEU A 34 5.81 2.30 -8.46
CA LEU A 34 4.62 2.13 -9.31
C LEU A 34 3.75 3.39 -9.28
N LEU A 35 3.46 3.88 -8.07
CA LEU A 35 2.62 5.06 -7.86
C LEU A 35 3.25 6.33 -8.44
N GLY A 36 4.55 6.54 -8.20
CA GLY A 36 5.30 7.67 -8.74
C GLY A 36 5.34 7.68 -10.27
N ASN A 37 5.52 6.52 -10.90
CA ASN A 37 5.47 6.40 -12.36
C ASN A 37 4.07 6.68 -12.91
N ALA A 38 3.03 6.14 -12.27
CA ALA A 38 1.64 6.38 -12.68
C ALA A 38 1.23 7.86 -12.53
N LEU A 39 1.80 8.59 -11.56
CA LEU A 39 1.53 10.01 -11.34
C LEU A 39 2.10 10.94 -12.42
N LEU A 40 3.07 10.48 -13.22
CA LEU A 40 3.62 11.24 -14.34
C LEU A 40 2.58 11.55 -15.42
N ASP A 41 1.61 10.65 -15.57
CA ASP A 41 0.43 10.90 -16.37
C ASP A 41 -0.57 11.76 -15.57
N ILE A 42 -0.89 12.94 -16.10
CA ILE A 42 -1.79 13.89 -15.46
C ILE A 42 -3.25 13.45 -15.53
N ASP A 43 -3.59 12.58 -16.48
CA ASP A 43 -4.95 12.09 -16.70
C ASP A 43 -5.32 11.01 -15.68
N ASN A 44 -4.34 10.34 -15.06
CA ASN A 44 -4.57 9.39 -13.98
C ASN A 44 -5.13 10.09 -12.72
N GLN A 45 -6.43 9.89 -12.47
CA GLN A 45 -7.14 10.44 -11.29
C GLN A 45 -7.27 9.45 -10.13
N PHE A 46 -7.20 8.15 -10.41
CA PHE A 46 -7.36 7.08 -9.42
C PHE A 46 -6.32 5.99 -9.63
N PHE A 47 -5.82 5.41 -8.53
CA PHE A 47 -4.70 4.47 -8.52
C PHE A 47 -5.09 3.24 -7.73
N VAL A 48 -5.04 2.07 -8.36
CA VAL A 48 -5.40 0.78 -7.76
C VAL A 48 -4.17 -0.11 -7.77
N LEU A 49 -3.80 -0.66 -6.62
CA LEU A 49 -2.71 -1.63 -6.50
C LEU A 49 -3.26 -3.06 -6.64
N LEU A 50 -2.66 -3.85 -7.52
CA LEU A 50 -3.04 -5.25 -7.79
C LEU A 50 -1.78 -6.11 -7.97
N SER A 51 -1.89 -7.41 -7.66
CA SER A 51 -0.97 -8.49 -8.05
C SER A 51 -1.55 -9.35 -9.17
N ASP A 52 -0.71 -10.26 -9.66
CA ASP A 52 -1.06 -11.38 -10.54
C ASP A 52 -2.06 -12.37 -9.93
N SER A 53 -2.19 -12.40 -8.60
CA SER A 53 -3.17 -13.21 -7.88
C SER A 53 -4.54 -12.54 -7.70
N CYS A 54 -4.73 -11.31 -8.18
CA CYS A 54 -5.99 -10.59 -8.05
C CYS A 54 -6.98 -10.96 -9.16
N ILE A 55 -8.21 -11.30 -8.76
CA ILE A 55 -9.29 -11.65 -9.69
C ILE A 55 -10.39 -10.58 -9.63
N PRO A 56 -10.69 -9.88 -10.74
CA PRO A 56 -11.76 -8.89 -10.76
C PRO A 56 -13.11 -9.57 -10.55
N LEU A 57 -13.92 -9.01 -9.65
CA LEU A 57 -15.28 -9.50 -9.37
C LEU A 57 -16.36 -8.80 -10.20
N HIS A 58 -16.00 -7.67 -10.82
CA HIS A 58 -16.89 -6.85 -11.63
C HIS A 58 -16.23 -6.47 -12.95
N THR A 59 -17.04 -6.07 -13.92
CA THR A 59 -16.55 -5.60 -15.22
C THR A 59 -15.76 -4.30 -15.08
N PHE A 60 -14.86 -4.05 -16.04
CA PHE A 60 -14.08 -2.82 -16.06
C PHE A 60 -14.97 -1.56 -16.03
N ASP A 61 -16.04 -1.53 -16.84
CA ASP A 61 -16.95 -0.38 -16.91
C ASP A 61 -17.61 -0.09 -15.56
N TYR A 62 -17.98 -1.13 -14.81
CA TYR A 62 -18.53 -0.96 -13.47
C TYR A 62 -17.49 -0.32 -12.54
N ILE A 63 -16.29 -0.89 -12.49
CA ILE A 63 -15.20 -0.43 -11.61
C ILE A 63 -14.82 1.01 -11.96
N TYR A 64 -14.64 1.30 -13.25
CA TYR A 64 -14.30 2.62 -13.76
C TYR A 64 -15.35 3.65 -13.36
N ASN A 65 -16.63 3.39 -13.65
CA ASN A 65 -17.70 4.33 -13.33
C ASN A 65 -17.85 4.54 -11.81
N TYR A 66 -17.70 3.48 -11.01
CA TYR A 66 -17.72 3.58 -9.55
C TYR A 66 -16.57 4.46 -9.04
N LEU A 67 -15.35 4.18 -9.47
CA LEU A 67 -14.14 4.91 -9.06
C LEU A 67 -14.15 6.36 -9.50
N MET A 68 -14.55 6.64 -10.74
CA MET A 68 -14.62 7.99 -11.27
C MET A 68 -15.81 8.79 -10.71
N GLY A 69 -16.84 8.10 -10.19
CA GLY A 69 -17.99 8.71 -9.54
C GLY A 69 -17.77 9.05 -8.06
N THR A 70 -16.74 8.49 -7.41
CA THR A 70 -16.39 8.80 -6.01
C THR A 70 -15.23 9.78 -5.91
N ASN A 71 -15.17 10.51 -4.80
CA ASN A 71 -14.03 11.36 -4.44
C ASN A 71 -13.26 10.82 -3.22
N VAL A 72 -13.59 9.60 -2.77
CA VAL A 72 -13.01 8.97 -1.59
C VAL A 72 -11.97 7.94 -1.98
N SER A 73 -11.01 7.70 -1.09
CA SER A 73 -10.00 6.64 -1.23
C SER A 73 -10.33 5.48 -0.32
N PHE A 74 -9.92 4.29 -0.72
CA PHE A 74 -10.17 3.03 -0.06
C PHE A 74 -8.87 2.44 0.46
N ILE A 75 -8.70 2.48 1.78
CA ILE A 75 -7.52 2.00 2.51
C ILE A 75 -8.01 1.36 3.80
N ASP A 76 -7.53 0.17 4.11
CA ASP A 76 -7.78 -0.41 5.43
C ASP A 76 -6.94 0.26 6.51
N SER A 77 -7.57 0.68 7.60
CA SER A 77 -6.87 1.19 8.76
C SER A 77 -7.64 0.91 10.03
N PHE A 78 -7.11 0.03 10.87
CA PHE A 78 -7.71 -0.35 12.14
C PHE A 78 -6.65 -0.48 13.24
N LEU A 79 -7.11 -0.38 14.49
CA LEU A 79 -6.29 -0.68 15.66
C LEU A 79 -6.43 -2.16 15.97
N ASP A 80 -5.31 -2.90 15.91
CA ASP A 80 -5.23 -4.30 16.33
C ASP A 80 -4.33 -4.34 17.57
N PRO A 81 -4.87 -4.59 18.79
CA PRO A 81 -4.06 -4.62 20.00
C PRO A 81 -3.20 -5.88 20.12
N GLY A 82 -3.37 -6.86 19.22
CA GLY A 82 -2.69 -8.16 19.27
C GLY A 82 -1.23 -8.13 18.81
N PRO A 83 -0.56 -9.30 18.86
CA PRO A 83 0.85 -9.45 18.46
C PRO A 83 1.09 -9.15 16.98
N HIS A 84 0.06 -9.28 16.14
CA HIS A 84 0.14 -8.98 14.71
C HIS A 84 -0.17 -7.53 14.37
N GLY A 85 -0.64 -6.73 15.32
CA GLY A 85 -0.93 -5.31 15.18
C GLY A 85 0.07 -4.46 15.97
N SER A 86 -0.40 -3.83 17.05
CA SER A 86 0.38 -3.00 17.97
C SER A 86 1.59 -3.72 18.57
N GLY A 87 1.55 -5.05 18.71
CA GLY A 87 2.73 -5.82 19.14
C GLY A 87 3.93 -5.71 18.19
N ARG A 88 3.75 -5.22 16.96
CA ARG A 88 4.81 -4.96 15.98
C ARG A 88 5.43 -3.55 16.09
N TYR A 89 4.85 -2.67 16.90
CA TYR A 89 5.31 -1.29 17.09
C TYR A 89 6.72 -1.22 17.69
N SER A 90 7.52 -0.26 17.24
CA SER A 90 8.87 0.02 17.77
C SER A 90 8.83 1.34 18.55
N ILE A 91 9.36 1.35 19.77
CA ILE A 91 9.40 2.59 20.58
C ILE A 91 10.20 3.71 19.92
N GLU A 92 11.17 3.38 19.07
CA GLU A 92 12.01 4.30 18.30
C GLU A 92 11.24 5.06 17.19
N MET A 93 9.99 4.65 16.91
CA MET A 93 9.09 5.41 16.06
C MET A 93 8.53 6.66 16.74
N PHE A 94 8.56 6.72 18.07
CA PHE A 94 8.25 7.92 18.86
C PHE A 94 9.34 9.01 18.65
N PRO A 95 9.00 10.31 18.72
CA PRO A 95 7.67 10.91 18.93
C PRO A 95 6.82 11.04 17.66
N GLU A 96 7.38 10.81 16.47
CA GLU A 96 6.69 11.08 15.20
C GLU A 96 5.48 10.16 14.99
N ILE A 97 5.56 8.91 15.40
CA ILE A 97 4.44 7.97 15.39
C ILE A 97 4.23 7.51 16.83
N GLU A 98 3.16 8.00 17.46
CA GLU A 98 2.76 7.48 18.76
C GLU A 98 2.18 6.08 18.63
N HIS A 99 2.33 5.26 19.68
CA HIS A 99 1.78 3.91 19.72
C HIS A 99 0.26 3.85 19.42
N ARG A 100 -0.52 4.85 19.85
CA ARG A 100 -1.97 4.94 19.60
C ARG A 100 -2.36 5.21 18.14
N ASP A 101 -1.41 5.73 17.37
CA ASP A 101 -1.59 6.09 15.97
C ASP A 101 -1.00 5.06 15.01
N PHE A 102 -0.24 4.09 15.53
CA PHE A 102 0.19 2.93 14.77
C PHE A 102 -1.04 2.07 14.39
N ARG A 103 -1.24 1.87 13.09
CA ARG A 103 -2.40 1.15 12.55
C ARG A 103 -1.96 -0.04 11.71
N LYS A 104 -2.87 -0.99 11.57
CA LYS A 104 -2.78 -2.14 10.69
C LYS A 104 -3.82 -2.02 9.58
N GLY A 105 -3.52 -2.60 8.42
CA GLY A 105 -4.40 -2.67 7.27
C GLY A 105 -3.92 -3.70 6.25
N ALA A 106 -4.60 -3.76 5.12
CA ALA A 106 -4.13 -4.48 3.95
C ALA A 106 -3.03 -3.68 3.22
N GLN A 107 -2.20 -4.40 2.48
CA GLN A 107 -1.27 -3.81 1.51
C GLN A 107 -2.01 -3.08 0.37
N TRP A 108 -3.17 -3.61 -0.02
CA TRP A 108 -3.95 -3.14 -1.16
C TRP A 108 -4.58 -1.77 -0.88
N PHE A 109 -4.70 -0.98 -1.95
CA PHE A 109 -5.36 0.32 -1.90
C PHE A 109 -6.02 0.67 -3.23
N ALA A 110 -7.03 1.52 -3.15
CA ALA A 110 -7.58 2.23 -4.29
C ALA A 110 -7.70 3.71 -3.89
N ILE A 111 -6.84 4.58 -4.42
CA ILE A 111 -6.67 5.95 -3.93
C ILE A 111 -6.84 7.00 -5.02
N THR A 112 -7.29 8.18 -4.62
CA THR A 112 -7.35 9.36 -5.49
C THR A 112 -5.95 9.92 -5.73
N ARG A 113 -5.80 10.70 -6.80
CA ARG A 113 -4.56 11.44 -7.11
C ARG A 113 -4.06 12.29 -5.95
N ARG A 114 -4.97 12.95 -5.21
CA ARG A 114 -4.62 13.75 -4.03
C ARG A 114 -3.90 12.91 -2.97
N HIS A 115 -4.41 11.71 -2.69
CA HIS A 115 -3.82 10.79 -1.72
C HIS A 115 -2.56 10.10 -2.25
N ALA A 116 -2.47 9.85 -3.55
CA ALA A 116 -1.25 9.39 -4.17
C ALA A 116 -0.10 10.40 -3.99
N ILE A 117 -0.36 11.69 -4.19
CA ILE A 117 0.62 12.77 -3.95
C ILE A 117 1.04 12.82 -2.49
N LEU A 118 0.09 12.65 -1.54
CA LEU A 118 0.40 12.59 -0.11
C LEU A 118 1.41 11.47 0.19
N ILE A 119 1.16 10.26 -0.30
CA ILE A 119 2.06 9.10 -0.10
C ILE A 119 3.45 9.36 -0.68
N MET A 120 3.52 9.98 -1.86
CA MET A 120 4.79 10.29 -2.52
C MET A 120 5.55 11.43 -1.81
N SER A 121 4.84 12.39 -1.25
CA SER A 121 5.44 13.50 -0.48
C SER A 121 5.95 13.08 0.90
N ASP A 122 5.46 11.96 1.46
CA ASP A 122 5.88 11.52 2.78
C ASP A 122 7.32 10.98 2.77
N ASN A 123 8.14 11.64 3.58
CA ASN A 123 9.49 11.23 3.93
C ASN A 123 9.65 10.97 5.43
N LEU A 124 8.79 11.56 6.27
CA LEU A 124 8.96 11.54 7.72
C LEU A 124 8.57 10.17 8.27
N TYR A 125 7.34 9.75 7.99
CA TYR A 125 6.80 8.49 8.52
C TYR A 125 7.43 7.30 7.80
N TYR A 126 7.54 7.37 6.47
CA TYR A 126 8.26 6.37 5.68
C TYR A 126 9.67 6.09 6.22
N ARG A 127 10.44 7.13 6.60
CA ARG A 127 11.78 6.94 7.18
C ARG A 127 11.75 6.17 8.50
N LYS A 128 10.73 6.39 9.35
CA LYS A 128 10.56 5.60 10.59
C LYS A 128 10.31 4.12 10.28
N PHE A 129 9.44 3.82 9.32
CA PHE A 129 9.22 2.44 8.87
C PHE A 129 10.50 1.83 8.29
N LYS A 130 11.22 2.55 7.42
CA LYS A 130 12.49 2.10 6.86
C LYS A 130 13.55 1.76 7.90
N LEU A 131 13.62 2.54 8.98
CA LEU A 131 14.64 2.35 10.01
C LEU A 131 14.24 1.27 11.03
N TYR A 132 12.99 1.26 11.47
CA TYR A 132 12.54 0.54 12.66
C TYR A 132 11.49 -0.56 12.40
N CYS A 133 10.86 -0.60 11.23
CA CYS A 133 10.00 -1.71 10.84
C CYS A 133 10.83 -2.80 10.16
N LYS A 134 11.47 -3.64 10.98
CA LYS A 134 12.36 -4.72 10.54
C LYS A 134 12.07 -6.02 11.30
N PRO A 135 12.39 -7.18 10.73
CA PRO A 135 12.42 -8.44 11.48
C PRO A 135 13.50 -8.35 12.57
N THR A 136 13.08 -8.42 13.84
CA THR A 136 13.97 -8.45 15.01
C THR A 136 13.54 -9.58 15.95
N VAL A 137 14.42 -10.00 16.87
CA VAL A 137 14.11 -11.05 17.84
C VAL A 137 12.92 -10.61 18.69
N GLY A 138 11.82 -11.37 18.67
CA GLY A 138 10.60 -11.06 19.42
C GLY A 138 9.68 -10.00 18.81
N ARG A 139 10.07 -9.34 17.70
CA ARG A 139 9.24 -8.36 17.00
C ARG A 139 9.49 -8.39 15.51
N ASN A 140 8.51 -8.87 14.76
CA ASN A 140 8.53 -8.83 13.30
C ASN A 140 7.57 -7.75 12.82
N CYS A 141 8.06 -6.64 12.26
CA CYS A 141 7.19 -5.59 11.71
C CYS A 141 7.00 -5.78 10.20
N ILE A 142 5.77 -5.55 9.70
CA ILE A 142 5.34 -5.77 8.31
C ILE A 142 5.02 -4.40 7.70
N ALA A 143 5.96 -3.81 6.96
CA ALA A 143 5.87 -2.41 6.58
C ALA A 143 4.69 -2.10 5.64
N ASP A 144 4.43 -2.97 4.68
CA ASP A 144 3.34 -2.94 3.70
C ASP A 144 1.94 -3.02 4.34
N GLU A 145 1.79 -3.66 5.50
CA GLU A 145 0.51 -3.74 6.23
C GLU A 145 0.32 -2.61 7.27
N HIS A 146 1.34 -1.78 7.52
CA HIS A 146 1.32 -0.81 8.62
C HIS A 146 1.64 0.63 8.20
N TYR A 147 2.43 0.84 7.15
CA TYR A 147 2.88 2.17 6.73
C TYR A 147 1.73 3.06 6.27
N LEU A 148 0.99 2.67 5.23
CA LEU A 148 -0.14 3.47 4.72
C LEU A 148 -1.24 3.66 5.77
N PRO A 149 -1.70 2.61 6.47
CA PRO A 149 -2.72 2.77 7.52
C PRO A 149 -2.32 3.80 8.58
N THR A 150 -1.05 3.79 8.99
CA THR A 150 -0.49 4.71 9.98
C THR A 150 -0.37 6.13 9.40
N LEU A 151 0.18 6.28 8.19
CA LEU A 151 0.32 7.58 7.50
C LEU A 151 -1.02 8.32 7.41
N PHE A 152 -2.08 7.63 7.02
CA PHE A 152 -3.40 8.24 6.87
C PHE A 152 -4.03 8.58 8.22
N LYS A 153 -3.79 7.75 9.25
CA LYS A 153 -4.22 8.03 10.61
C LYS A 153 -3.57 9.28 11.18
N VAL A 154 -2.23 9.40 11.10
CA VAL A 154 -1.49 10.57 11.63
C VAL A 154 -1.75 11.83 10.81
N SER A 155 -2.00 11.70 9.51
CA SER A 155 -2.29 12.83 8.62
C SER A 155 -3.75 13.32 8.68
N ASN A 156 -4.58 12.67 9.51
CA ASN A 156 -6.02 12.91 9.68
C ASN A 156 -6.77 13.09 8.34
N LYS A 157 -6.53 12.17 7.40
CA LYS A 157 -7.19 12.18 6.09
C LYS A 157 -8.38 11.25 6.09
N SER A 158 -9.47 11.68 5.44
CA SER A 158 -10.67 10.87 5.27
C SER A 158 -10.48 9.83 4.17
N PHE A 159 -10.83 8.59 4.47
CA PHE A 159 -10.83 7.45 3.56
C PHE A 159 -11.89 6.45 4.06
N GLU A 160 -12.30 5.54 3.20
CA GLU A 160 -13.17 4.41 3.56
C GLU A 160 -12.35 3.12 3.65
N PRO A 161 -12.79 2.11 4.44
CA PRO A 161 -12.15 0.79 4.48
C PRO A 161 -12.15 0.13 3.10
N ILE A 162 -11.10 -0.62 2.76
CA ILE A 162 -11.05 -1.33 1.46
C ILE A 162 -12.05 -2.49 1.40
N SER A 163 -12.54 -2.97 2.53
CA SER A 163 -13.64 -3.94 2.58
C SER A 163 -14.95 -3.40 1.97
N SER A 164 -15.10 -2.07 1.85
CA SER A 164 -16.18 -1.44 1.07
C SER A 164 -15.92 -1.45 -0.44
N PHE A 165 -14.69 -1.79 -0.85
CA PHE A 165 -14.17 -1.81 -2.22
C PHE A 165 -14.01 -3.26 -2.72
N LEU A 166 -15.12 -3.96 -2.92
CA LEU A 166 -15.17 -5.37 -3.34
C LEU A 166 -15.00 -5.58 -4.86
N PHE A 167 -14.05 -4.92 -5.52
CA PHE A 167 -13.86 -5.08 -6.97
C PHE A 167 -12.84 -6.13 -7.37
N SER A 168 -12.01 -6.59 -6.44
CA SER A 168 -11.03 -7.64 -6.69
C SER A 168 -10.71 -8.40 -5.41
N ILE A 169 -10.58 -9.72 -5.51
CA ILE A 169 -10.01 -10.55 -4.45
C ILE A 169 -8.56 -10.79 -4.82
N CYS A 170 -7.65 -10.12 -4.13
CA CYS A 170 -6.24 -10.45 -4.17
C CYS A 170 -6.00 -11.59 -3.19
N PHE A 171 -5.81 -12.80 -3.73
CA PHE A 171 -5.46 -13.93 -2.89
C PHE A 171 -4.06 -13.71 -2.31
N PHE A 172 -3.96 -13.74 -0.98
CA PHE A 172 -2.70 -13.91 -0.26
C PHE A 172 -2.18 -15.34 -0.51
N TYR A 173 -1.82 -15.69 -1.74
CA TYR A 173 -0.96 -16.84 -1.95
C TYR A 173 0.44 -16.40 -1.52
N LEU A 174 0.76 -16.72 -0.26
CA LEU A 174 2.13 -16.99 0.17
C LEU A 174 2.72 -18.01 -0.81
N LEU A 175 3.38 -17.56 -1.87
CA LEU A 175 4.26 -18.40 -2.65
C LEU A 175 5.68 -18.20 -2.11
N PRO A 176 6.22 -19.17 -1.36
CA PRO A 176 7.65 -19.24 -1.16
C PRO A 176 8.27 -19.69 -2.49
N HIS A 177 8.95 -18.78 -3.17
CA HIS A 177 9.98 -19.13 -4.14
C HIS A 177 11.28 -18.44 -3.72
#